data_AF-A0A924YRW2-F1
#
_entry.id   AF-A0A924YRW2-F1
#
_cell.length_a   1.000
_cell.length_b   1.000
_cell.length_c   1.000
_cell.angle_alpha   90.00
_cell.angle_beta   90.00
_cell.angle_gamma   90.00
#
_symmetry.space_group_name_H-M   'P 1'
#
loop_
_entity.id
_entity.type
_entity.pdbx_description
1 polymer ?
#
loop_
_entity_poly.entity_id
_entity_poly.type
_entity_poly.pdbx_seq_one_letter_code
_entity_poly.pdbx_strand_id
1 'polypeptide(L)'
;MFEKVGEASFIKGEHEVLKFWEQNRIFDKLRQQNAGKPKWNFLDGPITANNPMGVHHAWGRTYKDAYQRYYAMTGHELRYQNGFDCQGLWVEVEVEKQLNLGSKTAIEQYGIDKFVNECKRRVLKFAARQTEQSIRLGYWTDWDDPDTLRLLASKIGTDEVVTITTPSGKTESGTASELVARLGNAEWGGSYFTFSTENNETIWTFLKKCFRRGKIYRGYDVMPWSGRGGSAYSQMEVADGRKLTVHKSIFVRFPLRSRVAPQLGAESRSDSATADNEYLLVWTTTPWTLTSNVAAAVNPDLEYVKLRSKRDGSVYYFAKDNLEYPRLAKEFKEGFGRPEWSWPSGVPKLKTIGQIFKEQGGYEIEATLKGSEMIGWEYTGPFDDLPAQSEPGGVPFEAKVKHLSGVKCHKVVDGGRDFKGNANVVAGEGTGIVHIAPGCGDVDHVLGQQIGIVGIAPLGEDGNFLEGFGEFTGKNSTDPATAELVFEKLKAKHLLVNVEQYPHIYPHCWR
;
A
#
# COMPACT_ATOMS: atom_id res chain seq x y z
N MET A 1 -41.34 20.26 -45.92
CA MET A 1 -42.36 19.32 -45.40
C MET A 1 -41.60 18.36 -44.49
N PHE A 2 -42.03 18.17 -43.23
CA PHE A 2 -41.35 17.26 -42.31
C PHE A 2 -41.70 15.81 -42.64
N GLU A 3 -40.76 14.89 -42.44
CA GLU A 3 -41.02 13.45 -42.55
C GLU A 3 -41.87 12.95 -41.38
N LYS A 4 -42.78 12.02 -41.65
CA LYS A 4 -43.63 11.42 -40.62
C LYS A 4 -42.76 10.53 -39.72
N VAL A 5 -42.74 10.82 -38.43
CA VAL A 5 -41.98 10.03 -37.44
C VAL A 5 -42.57 8.62 -37.33
N GLY A 6 -41.73 7.60 -37.52
CA GLY A 6 -42.05 6.18 -37.28
C GLY A 6 -41.72 5.74 -35.86
N GLU A 7 -41.72 4.43 -35.59
CA GLU A 7 -41.23 3.90 -34.30
C GLU A 7 -39.76 4.27 -34.06
N ALA A 8 -39.44 4.62 -32.80
CA ALA A 8 -38.13 5.13 -32.44
C ALA A 8 -37.07 4.01 -32.44
N SER A 9 -36.31 3.89 -33.53
CA SER A 9 -35.13 3.03 -33.61
C SER A 9 -33.86 3.81 -33.25
N PHE A 10 -33.66 4.07 -31.94
CA PHE A 10 -32.55 4.90 -31.47
C PHE A 10 -31.18 4.37 -31.89
N ILE A 11 -30.94 3.05 -31.79
CA ILE A 11 -29.65 2.45 -32.17
C ILE A 11 -29.33 2.73 -33.65
N LYS A 12 -30.30 2.47 -34.54
CA LYS A 12 -30.13 2.72 -35.98
C LYS A 12 -29.94 4.22 -36.25
N GLY A 13 -30.75 5.07 -35.63
CA GLY A 13 -30.64 6.52 -35.75
C GLY A 13 -29.27 7.06 -35.29
N GLU A 14 -28.74 6.58 -34.17
CA GLU A 14 -27.39 6.93 -33.71
C GLU A 14 -26.32 6.55 -34.74
N HIS A 15 -26.39 5.35 -35.32
CA HIS A 15 -25.46 4.93 -36.36
C HIS A 15 -25.57 5.79 -37.63
N GLU A 16 -26.78 6.17 -38.02
CA GLU A 16 -27.00 7.09 -39.15
C GLU A 16 -26.44 8.49 -38.86
N VAL A 17 -26.62 9.01 -37.65
CA VAL A 17 -26.07 10.30 -37.22
C VAL A 17 -24.55 10.28 -37.18
N LEU A 18 -23.93 9.21 -36.67
CA LEU A 18 -22.47 9.07 -36.67
C LEU A 18 -21.91 9.08 -38.11
N LYS A 19 -22.53 8.31 -39.02
CA LYS A 19 -22.17 8.32 -40.46
C LYS A 19 -22.35 9.70 -41.08
N PHE A 20 -23.45 10.39 -40.76
CA PHE A 20 -23.69 11.75 -41.23
C PHE A 20 -22.60 12.71 -40.77
N TRP A 21 -22.18 12.65 -39.49
CA TRP A 21 -21.11 13.50 -38.96
C TRP A 21 -19.78 13.27 -39.67
N GLU A 22 -19.43 12.00 -39.90
CA GLU A 22 -18.20 11.60 -40.60
C GLU A 22 -18.21 12.06 -42.06
N GLN A 23 -19.21 11.66 -42.84
CA GLN A 23 -19.32 11.97 -44.28
C GLN A 23 -19.33 13.47 -44.55
N ASN A 24 -19.93 14.27 -43.65
CA ASN A 24 -20.05 15.71 -43.81
C ASN A 24 -18.98 16.50 -43.06
N ARG A 25 -18.00 15.82 -42.43
CA ARG A 25 -16.92 16.41 -41.64
C ARG A 25 -17.44 17.45 -40.63
N ILE A 26 -18.51 17.11 -39.91
CA ILE A 26 -19.23 18.06 -39.04
C ILE A 26 -18.34 18.57 -37.91
N PHE A 27 -17.53 17.69 -37.32
CA PHE A 27 -16.62 18.08 -36.26
C PHE A 27 -15.53 19.07 -36.75
N ASP A 28 -14.98 18.85 -37.95
CA ASP A 28 -14.02 19.79 -38.56
C ASP A 28 -14.64 21.16 -38.83
N LYS A 29 -15.88 21.19 -39.34
CA LYS A 29 -16.61 22.43 -39.57
C LYS A 29 -16.82 23.21 -38.28
N LEU A 30 -17.14 22.55 -37.17
CA LEU A 30 -17.25 23.19 -35.86
C LEU A 30 -15.90 23.76 -35.41
N ARG A 31 -14.80 23.01 -35.55
CA ARG A 31 -13.47 23.49 -35.19
C ARG A 31 -13.07 24.71 -36.02
N GLN A 32 -13.31 24.67 -37.33
CA GLN A 32 -13.05 25.80 -38.22
C GLN A 32 -13.93 27.01 -37.88
N GLN A 33 -15.21 26.80 -37.55
CA GLN A 33 -16.11 27.87 -37.13
C GLN A 33 -15.62 28.59 -35.88
N ASN A 34 -14.90 27.90 -34.99
CA ASN A 34 -14.43 28.45 -33.72
C ASN A 34 -12.94 28.80 -33.69
N ALA A 35 -12.19 28.56 -34.76
CA ALA A 35 -10.78 28.90 -34.83
C ALA A 35 -10.55 30.41 -34.64
N GLY A 36 -9.59 30.78 -33.80
CA GLY A 36 -9.23 32.17 -33.50
C GLY A 36 -10.16 32.87 -32.49
N LYS A 37 -11.16 32.16 -31.95
CA LYS A 37 -12.08 32.70 -30.91
C LYS A 37 -11.50 32.52 -29.50
N PRO A 38 -12.14 33.07 -28.43
CA PRO A 38 -11.66 32.89 -27.07
C PRO A 38 -11.46 31.41 -26.72
N LYS A 39 -10.32 31.09 -26.12
CA LYS A 39 -9.95 29.71 -25.79
C LYS A 39 -10.67 29.23 -24.54
N TRP A 40 -11.15 28.00 -24.57
CA TRP A 40 -11.53 27.24 -23.38
C TRP A 40 -10.70 25.97 -23.33
N ASN A 41 -9.98 25.78 -22.22
CA ASN A 41 -9.05 24.67 -22.06
C ASN A 41 -9.66 23.60 -21.14
N PHE A 42 -9.65 22.36 -21.63
CA PHE A 42 -10.00 21.18 -20.88
C PHE A 42 -8.86 20.17 -20.95
N LEU A 43 -8.52 19.58 -19.81
CA LEU A 43 -7.52 18.53 -19.72
C LEU A 43 -8.23 17.21 -19.44
N ASP A 44 -8.16 16.31 -20.41
CA ASP A 44 -8.75 14.99 -20.27
C ASP A 44 -7.89 14.13 -19.34
N GLY A 45 -8.44 13.68 -18.22
CA GLY A 45 -7.80 12.66 -17.39
C GLY A 45 -7.71 11.35 -18.19
N PRO A 46 -6.50 10.79 -18.39
CA PRO A 46 -6.29 9.68 -19.30
C PRO A 46 -6.91 8.41 -18.75
N ILE A 47 -7.46 7.57 -19.63
CA ILE A 47 -7.94 6.23 -19.24
C ILE A 47 -6.79 5.24 -19.38
N THR A 48 -6.60 4.37 -18.38
CA THR A 48 -5.63 3.28 -18.49
C THR A 48 -6.04 2.34 -19.62
N ALA A 49 -5.17 2.18 -20.61
CA ALA A 49 -5.41 1.37 -21.79
C ALA A 49 -5.12 -0.12 -21.54
N ASN A 50 -5.71 -0.69 -20.48
CA ASN A 50 -5.47 -2.09 -20.11
C ASN A 50 -6.67 -3.02 -20.35
N ASN A 51 -7.90 -2.50 -20.48
CA ASN A 51 -9.13 -3.27 -20.63
C ASN A 51 -10.19 -2.48 -21.43
N PRO A 52 -11.29 -3.11 -21.90
CA PRO A 52 -12.41 -2.38 -22.49
C PRO A 52 -13.04 -1.40 -21.49
N MET A 53 -13.68 -0.34 -21.98
CA MET A 53 -14.39 0.60 -21.11
C MET A 53 -15.57 -0.07 -20.39
N GLY A 54 -15.57 0.01 -19.05
CA GLY A 54 -16.77 -0.20 -18.22
C GLY A 54 -17.71 1.03 -18.19
N VAL A 55 -18.91 0.86 -17.63
CA VAL A 55 -19.97 1.89 -17.58
C VAL A 55 -19.53 3.20 -16.90
N HIS A 56 -18.66 3.11 -15.89
CA HIS A 56 -18.14 4.27 -15.18
C HIS A 56 -17.30 5.19 -16.10
N HIS A 57 -16.60 4.63 -17.09
CA HIS A 57 -15.89 5.42 -18.10
C HIS A 57 -16.85 6.15 -19.03
N ALA A 58 -17.95 5.49 -19.43
CA ALA A 58 -18.96 6.12 -20.26
C ALA A 58 -19.56 7.34 -19.55
N TRP A 59 -19.89 7.20 -18.26
CA TRP A 59 -20.38 8.31 -17.44
C TRP A 59 -19.39 9.50 -17.43
N GLY A 60 -18.12 9.24 -17.11
CA GLY A 60 -17.08 10.27 -17.12
C GLY A 60 -16.93 10.96 -18.47
N ARG A 61 -16.87 10.20 -19.57
CA ARG A 61 -16.74 10.75 -20.94
C ARG A 61 -17.97 11.55 -21.37
N THR A 62 -19.19 11.14 -21.00
CA THR A 62 -20.42 11.89 -21.30
C THR A 62 -20.40 13.28 -20.68
N TYR A 63 -19.95 13.42 -19.43
CA TYR A 63 -19.82 14.77 -18.85
C TYR A 63 -18.79 15.61 -19.57
N LYS A 64 -17.62 15.04 -19.87
CA LYS A 64 -16.53 15.75 -20.56
C LYS A 64 -16.99 16.27 -21.93
N ASP A 65 -17.68 15.43 -22.71
CA ASP A 65 -18.26 15.80 -24.01
C ASP A 65 -19.34 16.88 -23.88
N ALA A 66 -20.24 16.75 -22.90
CA ALA A 66 -21.32 17.72 -22.69
C ALA A 66 -20.78 19.14 -22.43
N TYR A 67 -19.75 19.27 -21.59
CA TYR A 67 -19.09 20.56 -21.34
C TYR A 67 -18.34 21.06 -22.58
N GLN A 68 -17.61 20.20 -23.28
CA GLN A 68 -16.93 20.59 -24.52
C GLN A 68 -17.91 21.12 -25.57
N ARG A 69 -19.04 20.43 -25.78
CA ARG A 69 -20.11 20.86 -26.69
C ARG A 69 -20.72 22.19 -26.26
N TYR A 70 -21.00 22.38 -24.96
CA TYR A 70 -21.51 23.65 -24.44
C TYR A 70 -20.57 24.82 -24.76
N TYR A 71 -19.27 24.69 -24.47
CA TYR A 71 -18.31 25.76 -24.75
C TYR A 71 -18.07 25.96 -26.25
N ALA A 72 -18.10 24.90 -27.05
CA ALA A 72 -18.04 25.03 -28.50
C ALA A 72 -19.26 25.79 -29.06
N MET A 73 -20.46 25.52 -28.54
CA MET A 73 -21.70 26.22 -28.94
C MET A 73 -21.71 27.69 -28.53
N THR A 74 -21.03 28.06 -27.44
CA THR A 74 -20.85 29.47 -27.03
C THR A 74 -19.74 30.19 -27.81
N GLY A 75 -19.13 29.52 -28.81
CA GLY A 75 -18.15 30.12 -29.70
C GLY A 75 -16.72 30.10 -29.17
N HIS A 76 -16.37 29.17 -28.27
CA HIS A 76 -14.99 29.05 -27.82
C HIS A 76 -14.16 28.14 -28.74
N GLU A 77 -12.87 28.44 -28.86
CA GLU A 77 -11.86 27.55 -29.41
C GLU A 77 -11.43 26.54 -28.34
N LEU A 78 -11.47 25.25 -28.64
CA LEU A 78 -11.14 24.18 -27.70
C LEU A 78 -9.98 23.32 -28.22
N ARG A 79 -9.22 22.75 -27.28
CA ARG A 79 -8.27 21.67 -27.56
C ARG A 79 -8.94 20.31 -27.35
N TYR A 80 -9.15 19.57 -28.43
CA TYR A 80 -9.89 18.31 -28.43
C TYR A 80 -8.96 17.10 -28.31
N GLN A 81 -8.22 16.97 -27.21
CA GLN A 81 -7.28 15.85 -27.04
C GLN A 81 -7.64 14.93 -25.87
N ASN A 82 -7.80 13.65 -26.17
CA ASN A 82 -7.92 12.54 -25.20
C ASN A 82 -6.53 12.04 -24.75
N GLY A 83 -6.48 11.38 -23.59
CA GLY A 83 -5.29 10.68 -23.12
C GLY A 83 -5.47 9.19 -22.90
N PHE A 84 -4.42 8.42 -23.17
CA PHE A 84 -4.27 7.05 -22.71
C PHE A 84 -3.12 6.95 -21.70
N ASP A 85 -3.41 6.31 -20.57
CA ASP A 85 -2.40 5.92 -19.60
C ASP A 85 -1.91 4.51 -19.94
N CYS A 86 -0.61 4.43 -20.25
CA CYS A 86 0.03 3.33 -20.94
C CYS A 86 1.05 2.58 -20.08
N GLN A 87 1.32 3.04 -18.86
CA GLN A 87 2.40 2.55 -18.02
C GLN A 87 1.88 2.08 -16.65
N GLY A 88 2.71 1.36 -15.90
CA GLY A 88 2.45 0.98 -14.52
C GLY A 88 1.69 -0.34 -14.34
N LEU A 89 1.39 -0.62 -13.07
CA LEU A 89 1.05 -1.96 -12.58
C LEU A 89 -0.18 -2.58 -13.25
N TRP A 90 -1.19 -1.75 -13.56
CA TRP A 90 -2.45 -2.20 -14.15
C TRP A 90 -2.30 -2.79 -15.54
N VAL A 91 -1.24 -2.42 -16.27
CA VAL A 91 -0.88 -3.02 -17.56
C VAL A 91 0.01 -4.23 -17.32
N GLU A 92 1.07 -4.07 -16.54
CA GLU A 92 2.08 -5.10 -16.30
C GLU A 92 1.49 -6.37 -15.69
N VAL A 93 0.58 -6.25 -14.71
CA VAL A 93 -0.07 -7.42 -14.06
C VAL A 93 -0.91 -8.22 -15.02
N GLU A 94 -1.63 -7.55 -15.91
CA GLU A 94 -2.47 -8.24 -16.86
C GLU A 94 -1.66 -8.96 -17.93
N VAL A 95 -0.50 -8.41 -18.31
CA VAL A 95 0.47 -9.09 -19.18
C VAL A 95 1.17 -10.23 -18.46
N GLU A 96 1.57 -10.03 -17.21
CA GLU A 96 2.13 -11.06 -16.33
C GLU A 96 1.18 -12.27 -16.25
N LYS A 97 -0.12 -12.05 -15.99
CA LYS A 97 -1.15 -13.10 -16.00
C LYS A 97 -1.29 -13.77 -17.37
N GLN A 98 -1.30 -12.99 -18.45
CA GLN A 98 -1.41 -13.53 -19.82
C GLN A 98 -0.24 -14.44 -20.19
N LEU A 99 0.96 -14.10 -19.73
CA LEU A 99 2.18 -14.87 -19.96
C LEU A 99 2.39 -15.95 -18.89
N ASN A 100 1.51 -16.04 -17.88
CA ASN A 100 1.63 -16.92 -16.73
C ASN A 100 2.99 -16.76 -16.00
N LEU A 101 3.46 -15.51 -15.92
CA LEU A 101 4.62 -15.12 -15.11
C LEU A 101 4.10 -14.89 -13.68
N GLY A 102 4.81 -15.36 -12.66
CA GLY A 102 4.31 -15.36 -11.27
C GLY A 102 5.19 -14.62 -10.26
N SER A 103 6.33 -14.10 -10.72
CA SER A 103 7.33 -13.40 -9.92
C SER A 103 8.14 -12.43 -10.79
N LYS A 104 8.79 -11.45 -10.16
CA LYS A 104 9.73 -10.53 -10.85
C LYS A 104 10.86 -11.28 -11.55
N THR A 105 11.44 -12.29 -10.89
CA THR A 105 12.51 -13.10 -11.48
C THR A 105 12.06 -13.80 -12.75
N ALA A 106 10.80 -14.23 -12.83
CA ALA A 106 10.25 -14.82 -14.05
C ALA A 106 10.18 -13.79 -15.21
N ILE A 107 9.87 -12.52 -14.91
CA ILE A 107 9.89 -11.43 -15.91
C ILE A 107 11.32 -11.17 -16.40
N GLU A 108 12.29 -11.13 -15.50
CA GLU A 108 13.70 -10.96 -15.87
C GLU A 108 14.21 -12.11 -16.75
N GLN A 109 13.87 -13.35 -16.39
CA GLN A 109 14.19 -14.55 -17.17
C GLN A 109 13.50 -14.57 -18.55
N TYR A 110 12.27 -14.06 -18.64
CA TYR A 110 11.56 -13.90 -19.90
C TYR A 110 12.23 -12.87 -20.83
N GLY A 111 12.78 -11.81 -20.23
CA GLY A 111 13.43 -10.68 -20.90
C GLY A 111 12.61 -9.40 -20.76
N ILE A 112 13.22 -8.37 -20.16
CA ILE A 112 12.55 -7.09 -19.86
C ILE A 112 12.06 -6.42 -21.14
N ASP A 113 12.87 -6.43 -22.20
CA ASP A 113 12.54 -5.89 -23.52
C ASP A 113 11.31 -6.56 -24.13
N LYS A 114 11.25 -7.90 -24.08
CA LYS A 114 10.10 -8.68 -24.56
C LYS A 114 8.85 -8.40 -23.74
N PHE A 115 8.98 -8.34 -22.42
CA PHE A 115 7.87 -8.03 -21.53
C PHE A 115 7.30 -6.63 -21.77
N VAL A 116 8.17 -5.63 -21.93
CA VAL A 116 7.78 -4.25 -22.27
C VAL A 116 7.07 -4.21 -23.63
N ASN A 117 7.53 -4.99 -24.61
CA ASN A 117 6.84 -5.11 -25.89
C ASN A 117 5.43 -5.67 -25.71
N GLU A 118 5.23 -6.75 -24.93
CA GLU A 118 3.88 -7.27 -24.65
C GLU A 118 2.98 -6.23 -23.95
N CYS A 119 3.52 -5.43 -23.03
CA CYS A 119 2.81 -4.30 -22.41
C CYS A 119 2.36 -3.27 -23.45
N LYS A 120 3.26 -2.84 -24.35
CA LYS A 120 2.92 -1.92 -25.44
C LYS A 120 1.86 -2.49 -26.38
N ARG A 121 1.94 -3.78 -26.73
CA ARG A 121 0.93 -4.45 -27.58
C ARG A 121 -0.44 -4.44 -26.91
N ARG A 122 -0.50 -4.75 -25.61
CA ARG A 122 -1.74 -4.68 -24.83
C ARG A 122 -2.32 -3.27 -24.85
N VAL A 123 -1.51 -2.26 -24.56
CA VAL A 123 -1.91 -0.86 -24.54
C VAL A 123 -2.50 -0.42 -25.87
N LEU A 124 -1.81 -0.68 -26.97
CA LEU A 124 -2.28 -0.30 -28.31
C LEU A 124 -3.60 -1.00 -28.67
N LYS A 125 -3.73 -2.29 -28.34
CA LYS A 125 -4.96 -3.06 -28.56
C LYS A 125 -6.15 -2.47 -27.81
N PHE A 126 -5.98 -2.11 -26.55
CA PHE A 126 -7.07 -1.56 -25.74
C PHE A 126 -7.30 -0.07 -25.99
N ALA A 127 -6.28 0.72 -26.35
CA ALA A 127 -6.47 2.07 -26.85
C ALA A 127 -7.37 2.06 -28.10
N ALA A 128 -7.09 1.19 -29.07
CA ALA A 128 -7.97 1.00 -30.25
C ALA A 128 -9.41 0.68 -29.85
N ARG A 129 -9.60 -0.28 -28.93
CA ARG A 129 -10.93 -0.68 -28.44
C ARG A 129 -11.65 0.48 -27.72
N GLN A 130 -10.95 1.20 -26.86
CA GLN A 130 -11.53 2.31 -26.10
C GLN A 130 -11.86 3.49 -27.01
N THR A 131 -11.06 3.75 -28.05
CA THR A 131 -11.38 4.72 -29.10
C THR A 131 -12.69 4.37 -29.80
N GLU A 132 -12.87 3.12 -30.26
CA GLU A 132 -14.13 2.68 -30.89
C GLU A 132 -15.34 2.88 -29.97
N GLN A 133 -15.20 2.49 -28.70
CA GLN A 133 -16.29 2.62 -27.73
C GLN A 133 -16.60 4.10 -27.44
N SER A 134 -15.60 4.99 -27.49
CA SER A 134 -15.77 6.42 -27.27
C SER A 134 -16.39 7.12 -28.48
N ILE A 135 -16.00 6.76 -29.70
CA ILE A 135 -16.65 7.20 -30.93
C ILE A 135 -18.11 6.75 -30.94
N ARG A 136 -18.38 5.50 -30.55
CA ARG A 136 -19.76 4.98 -30.46
C ARG A 136 -20.62 5.70 -29.41
N LEU A 137 -20.00 6.23 -28.35
CA LEU A 137 -20.66 7.08 -27.36
C LEU A 137 -20.97 8.49 -27.91
N GLY A 138 -20.40 8.85 -29.06
CA GLY A 138 -20.53 10.18 -29.66
C GLY A 138 -19.55 11.21 -29.12
N TYR A 139 -18.48 10.79 -28.42
CA TYR A 139 -17.52 11.72 -27.83
C TYR A 139 -16.62 12.35 -28.91
N TRP A 140 -16.65 13.68 -29.04
CA TRP A 140 -15.85 14.41 -30.03
C TRP A 140 -14.46 14.74 -29.50
N THR A 141 -13.46 14.02 -29.99
CA THR A 141 -12.03 14.33 -29.78
C THR A 141 -11.24 14.05 -31.06
N ASP A 142 -9.98 14.48 -31.08
CA ASP A 142 -8.99 14.05 -32.07
C ASP A 142 -8.58 12.60 -31.79
N TRP A 143 -9.35 11.67 -32.34
CA TRP A 143 -9.12 10.23 -32.20
C TRP A 143 -8.04 9.73 -33.16
N ASP A 144 -7.22 8.80 -32.68
CA ASP A 144 -6.39 7.95 -33.52
C ASP A 144 -7.25 6.94 -34.29
N ASP A 145 -6.77 6.48 -35.44
CA ASP A 145 -7.41 5.37 -36.15
C ASP A 145 -7.19 4.04 -35.40
N PRO A 146 -8.27 3.34 -34.96
CA PRO A 146 -8.16 2.06 -34.25
C PRO A 146 -7.39 1.00 -35.04
N ASP A 147 -7.47 0.99 -36.37
CA ASP A 147 -6.79 -0.03 -37.18
C ASP A 147 -5.30 0.24 -37.28
N THR A 148 -4.91 1.51 -37.37
CA THR A 148 -3.51 1.93 -37.23
C THR A 148 -2.93 1.49 -35.87
N LEU A 149 -3.65 1.69 -34.76
CA LEU A 149 -3.19 1.25 -33.44
C LEU A 149 -3.03 -0.28 -33.36
N ARG A 150 -3.94 -1.06 -33.95
CA ARG A 150 -3.84 -2.52 -34.03
C ARG A 150 -2.68 -2.98 -34.91
N LEU A 151 -2.44 -2.31 -36.02
CA LEU A 151 -1.30 -2.59 -36.90
C LEU A 151 0.01 -2.42 -36.12
N LEU A 152 0.16 -1.28 -35.42
CA LEU A 152 1.32 -1.02 -34.58
C LEU A 152 1.46 -2.08 -33.48
N ALA A 153 0.37 -2.48 -32.83
CA ALA A 153 0.38 -3.55 -31.84
C ALA A 153 0.89 -4.88 -32.42
N SER A 154 0.48 -5.23 -33.65
CA SER A 154 0.90 -6.49 -34.29
C SER A 154 2.37 -6.52 -34.69
N LYS A 155 3.01 -5.35 -34.81
CA LYS A 155 4.39 -5.19 -35.30
C LYS A 155 5.39 -4.71 -34.24
N ILE A 156 4.92 -4.33 -33.06
CA ILE A 156 5.82 -4.01 -31.93
C ILE A 156 6.74 -5.21 -31.66
N GLY A 157 8.03 -4.94 -31.47
CA GLY A 157 9.07 -5.95 -31.26
C GLY A 157 9.58 -6.62 -32.52
N THR A 158 9.23 -6.12 -33.71
CA THR A 158 9.84 -6.53 -34.98
C THR A 158 10.52 -5.33 -35.66
N ASP A 159 11.44 -5.63 -36.59
CA ASP A 159 12.11 -4.62 -37.42
C ASP A 159 11.34 -4.31 -38.72
N GLU A 160 10.10 -4.78 -38.84
CA GLU A 160 9.28 -4.53 -40.02
C GLU A 160 8.89 -3.05 -40.11
N VAL A 161 9.16 -2.45 -41.27
CA VAL A 161 8.72 -1.08 -41.58
C VAL A 161 7.24 -1.10 -41.94
N VAL A 162 6.46 -0.30 -41.21
CA VAL A 162 5.05 -0.04 -41.53
C VAL A 162 4.87 1.41 -41.92
N THR A 163 3.86 1.68 -42.74
CA THR A 163 3.46 3.03 -43.14
C THR A 163 2.08 3.31 -42.58
N ILE A 164 1.93 4.46 -41.91
CA ILE A 164 0.68 4.89 -41.28
C ILE A 164 0.27 6.25 -41.81
N THR A 165 -1.03 6.55 -41.73
CA THR A 165 -1.53 7.91 -41.88
C THR A 165 -1.84 8.46 -40.49
N THR A 166 -1.18 9.54 -40.10
CA THR A 166 -1.38 10.19 -38.80
C THR A 166 -2.74 10.88 -38.73
N PRO A 167 -3.26 11.19 -37.52
CA PRO A 167 -4.52 11.93 -37.36
C PRO A 167 -4.54 13.29 -38.08
N SER A 168 -3.37 13.93 -38.25
CA SER A 168 -3.19 15.16 -39.02
C SER A 168 -3.23 14.98 -40.55
N GLY A 169 -3.27 13.73 -41.04
CA GLY A 169 -3.28 13.39 -42.47
C GLY A 169 -1.89 13.20 -43.11
N LYS A 170 -0.80 13.24 -42.33
CA LYS A 170 0.56 12.97 -42.83
C LYS A 170 0.82 11.47 -42.96
N THR A 171 1.55 11.07 -43.99
CA THR A 171 2.08 9.70 -44.16
C THR A 171 3.45 9.59 -43.51
N GLU A 172 3.64 8.60 -42.65
CA GLU A 172 4.89 8.35 -41.94
C GLU A 172 5.24 6.85 -42.02
N SER A 173 6.52 6.54 -42.17
CA SER A 173 7.03 5.17 -42.26
C SER A 173 8.14 4.93 -41.25
N GLY A 174 8.16 3.76 -40.64
CA GLY A 174 9.18 3.35 -39.67
C GLY A 174 8.84 2.02 -39.04
N THR A 175 9.69 1.55 -38.13
CA THR A 175 9.33 0.42 -37.28
C THR A 175 8.17 0.81 -36.37
N ALA A 176 7.39 -0.17 -35.91
CA ALA A 176 6.30 0.10 -34.98
C ALA A 176 6.79 0.82 -33.70
N SER A 177 7.99 0.50 -33.22
CA SER A 177 8.59 1.15 -32.04
C SER A 177 8.85 2.64 -32.28
N GLU A 178 9.42 3.01 -33.42
CA GLU A 178 9.70 4.41 -33.78
C GLU A 178 8.41 5.22 -33.94
N LEU A 179 7.39 4.62 -34.56
CA LEU A 179 6.10 5.28 -34.74
C LEU A 179 5.35 5.44 -33.41
N VAL A 180 5.33 4.40 -32.58
CA VAL A 180 4.70 4.43 -31.25
C VAL A 180 5.34 5.49 -30.34
N ALA A 181 6.66 5.66 -30.44
CA ALA A 181 7.39 6.69 -29.69
C ALA A 181 6.93 8.13 -30.00
N ARG A 182 6.34 8.34 -31.18
CA ARG A 182 5.87 9.65 -31.66
C ARG A 182 4.35 9.84 -31.53
N LEU A 183 3.59 8.86 -31.05
CA LEU A 183 2.13 9.00 -30.91
C LEU A 183 1.73 10.18 -30.01
N GLY A 184 0.71 10.91 -30.44
CA GLY A 184 0.14 12.03 -29.69
C GLY A 184 0.94 13.32 -29.69
N ASN A 185 2.05 13.37 -30.45
CA ASN A 185 2.85 14.59 -30.60
C ASN A 185 2.05 15.69 -31.30
N ALA A 186 2.46 16.94 -31.12
CA ALA A 186 1.76 18.09 -31.69
C ALA A 186 1.69 18.10 -33.23
N GLU A 187 2.65 17.46 -33.91
CA GLU A 187 2.71 17.41 -35.37
C GLU A 187 1.78 16.37 -36.00
N TRP A 188 1.48 15.29 -35.27
CA TRP A 188 0.68 14.15 -35.71
C TRP A 188 -0.76 14.25 -35.24
N GLY A 189 -0.99 14.88 -34.08
CA GLY A 189 -2.31 14.96 -33.44
C GLY A 189 -2.70 13.63 -32.79
N GLY A 190 -4.01 13.41 -32.63
CA GLY A 190 -4.56 12.22 -31.96
C GLY A 190 -4.52 12.32 -30.45
N SER A 191 -4.75 11.19 -29.79
CA SER A 191 -4.65 11.07 -28.34
C SER A 191 -3.20 11.19 -27.89
N TYR A 192 -2.96 11.74 -26.70
CA TYR A 192 -1.64 11.60 -26.09
C TYR A 192 -1.49 10.24 -25.40
N PHE A 193 -0.28 9.70 -25.41
CA PHE A 193 0.05 8.41 -24.80
C PHE A 193 1.19 8.60 -23.79
N THR A 194 1.04 8.12 -22.56
CA THR A 194 2.07 8.32 -21.53
C THR A 194 3.39 7.59 -21.84
N PHE A 195 3.37 6.58 -22.71
CA PHE A 195 4.58 5.88 -23.13
C PHE A 195 5.37 6.56 -24.27
N SER A 196 4.91 7.69 -24.81
CA SER A 196 5.57 8.34 -25.94
C SER A 196 6.83 9.07 -25.48
N THR A 197 7.78 9.28 -26.38
CA THR A 197 9.05 9.92 -26.04
C THR A 197 8.83 11.34 -25.52
N GLU A 198 7.99 12.13 -26.19
CA GLU A 198 7.68 13.51 -25.77
C GLU A 198 7.06 13.56 -24.35
N ASN A 199 6.17 12.61 -24.03
CA ASN A 199 5.56 12.55 -22.70
C ASN A 199 6.61 12.19 -21.62
N ASN A 200 7.41 11.16 -21.87
CA ASN A 200 8.50 10.75 -20.98
C ASN A 200 9.53 11.87 -20.76
N GLU A 201 9.94 12.59 -21.80
CA GLU A 201 10.87 13.72 -21.71
C GLU A 201 10.29 14.89 -20.91
N THR A 202 8.98 15.12 -21.02
CA THR A 202 8.26 16.12 -20.23
C THR A 202 8.28 15.75 -18.74
N ILE A 203 8.01 14.48 -18.42
CA ILE A 203 8.11 13.94 -17.05
C ILE A 203 9.53 14.08 -16.52
N TRP A 204 10.54 13.68 -17.28
CA TRP A 204 11.95 13.80 -16.90
C TRP A 204 12.36 15.25 -16.65
N THR A 205 11.88 16.18 -17.47
CA THR A 205 12.11 17.61 -17.29
C THR A 205 11.49 18.12 -15.99
N PHE A 206 10.28 17.67 -15.65
CA PHE A 206 9.63 18.00 -14.38
C PHE A 206 10.41 17.43 -13.19
N LEU A 207 10.77 16.14 -13.21
CA LEU A 207 11.54 15.49 -12.16
C LEU A 207 12.90 16.18 -11.96
N LYS A 208 13.58 16.56 -13.04
CA LYS A 208 14.84 17.33 -12.97
C LYS A 208 14.67 18.68 -12.30
N LYS A 209 13.55 19.39 -12.55
CA LYS A 209 13.22 20.66 -11.87
C LYS A 209 12.98 20.42 -10.37
N CYS A 210 12.25 19.38 -10.00
CA CYS A 210 12.01 19.01 -8.60
C CYS A 210 13.32 18.64 -7.89
N PHE A 211 14.17 17.83 -8.52
CA PHE A 211 15.49 17.46 -8.01
C PHE A 211 16.37 18.69 -7.77
N ARG A 212 16.48 19.61 -8.75
CA ARG A 212 17.23 20.87 -8.62
C ARG A 212 16.72 21.77 -7.50
N ARG A 213 15.44 21.66 -7.12
CA ARG A 213 14.81 22.41 -6.04
C ARG A 213 14.89 21.68 -4.69
N GLY A 214 15.63 20.57 -4.59
CA GLY A 214 15.72 19.76 -3.38
C GLY A 214 14.39 19.11 -2.97
N LYS A 215 13.46 18.92 -3.91
CA LYS A 215 12.15 18.30 -3.67
C LYS A 215 12.13 16.78 -3.91
N ILE A 216 13.22 16.23 -4.44
CA ILE A 216 13.43 14.78 -4.58
C ILE A 216 14.65 14.42 -3.74
N TYR A 217 14.48 13.45 -2.84
CA TYR A 217 15.53 12.90 -2.00
C TYR A 217 15.38 11.39 -1.91
N ARG A 218 16.46 10.70 -1.56
CA ARG A 218 16.45 9.28 -1.23
C ARG A 218 16.29 9.13 0.28
N GLY A 219 15.37 8.30 0.71
CA GLY A 219 15.14 7.96 2.11
C GLY A 219 14.69 6.51 2.24
N TYR A 220 14.60 6.04 3.48
CA TYR A 220 13.93 4.80 3.83
C TYR A 220 12.57 5.16 4.42
N ASP A 221 11.55 4.41 4.04
CA ASP A 221 10.19 4.61 4.50
C ASP A 221 9.51 3.23 4.58
N VAL A 222 8.43 3.15 5.35
CA VAL A 222 7.63 1.93 5.49
C VAL A 222 6.42 2.04 4.58
N MET A 223 6.30 1.09 3.65
CA MET A 223 5.22 1.06 2.67
C MET A 223 4.56 -0.33 2.68
N PRO A 224 3.25 -0.43 2.37
CA PRO A 224 2.63 -1.71 2.08
C PRO A 224 3.41 -2.44 0.98
N TRP A 225 3.88 -3.66 1.27
CA TRP A 225 4.79 -4.40 0.40
C TRP A 225 4.27 -5.81 0.14
N SER A 226 4.46 -6.32 -1.08
CA SER A 226 4.25 -7.73 -1.40
C SER A 226 5.54 -8.40 -1.78
N GLY A 227 5.94 -9.41 -1.00
CA GLY A 227 7.08 -10.27 -1.31
C GLY A 227 6.92 -11.00 -2.64
N ARG A 228 5.68 -11.35 -3.02
CA ARG A 228 5.39 -11.97 -4.32
C ARG A 228 5.57 -11.00 -5.49
N GLY A 229 5.05 -9.79 -5.34
CA GLY A 229 5.15 -8.74 -6.36
C GLY A 229 6.50 -8.02 -6.37
N GLY A 230 7.29 -8.16 -5.30
CA GLY A 230 8.56 -7.46 -5.05
C GLY A 230 8.44 -5.95 -5.11
N SER A 231 7.26 -5.38 -4.87
CA SER A 231 7.00 -3.95 -5.03
C SER A 231 6.05 -3.45 -3.95
N ALA A 232 6.17 -2.15 -3.67
CA ALA A 232 5.21 -1.45 -2.84
C ALA A 232 3.86 -1.31 -3.55
N TYR A 233 2.79 -1.24 -2.76
CA TYR A 233 1.42 -1.00 -3.21
C TYR A 233 0.91 0.37 -2.78
N SER A 234 0.08 0.97 -3.62
CA SER A 234 -0.69 2.16 -3.27
C SER A 234 -1.84 1.83 -2.31
N GLN A 235 -2.38 2.86 -1.64
CA GLN A 235 -3.52 2.68 -0.73
C GLN A 235 -4.77 2.10 -1.40
N MET A 236 -5.01 2.41 -2.68
CA MET A 236 -6.15 1.87 -3.44
C MET A 236 -5.99 0.35 -3.64
N GLU A 237 -4.78 -0.10 -3.96
CA GLU A 237 -4.49 -1.53 -4.16
C GLU A 237 -4.57 -2.32 -2.86
N VAL A 238 -4.15 -1.72 -1.75
CA VAL A 238 -4.31 -2.30 -0.40
C VAL A 238 -5.79 -2.45 -0.03
N ALA A 239 -6.65 -1.50 -0.42
CA ALA A 239 -8.07 -1.54 -0.13
C ALA A 239 -8.78 -2.69 -0.86
N ASP A 240 -8.45 -2.92 -2.13
CA ASP A 240 -9.02 -4.00 -2.95
C ASP A 240 -8.59 -5.40 -2.46
N GLY A 241 -7.40 -5.50 -1.86
CA GLY A 241 -6.85 -6.75 -1.35
C GLY A 241 -7.34 -7.20 0.04
N ARG A 242 -8.23 -6.45 0.70
CA ARG A 242 -8.65 -6.75 2.08
C ARG A 242 -9.47 -8.04 2.18
N LYS A 243 -9.05 -8.94 3.06
CA LYS A 243 -9.74 -10.21 3.34
C LYS A 243 -9.85 -10.45 4.83
N LEU A 244 -10.97 -11.04 5.25
CA LEU A 244 -11.09 -11.60 6.59
C LEU A 244 -10.09 -12.74 6.74
N THR A 245 -9.18 -12.59 7.70
CA THR A 245 -8.05 -13.50 7.93
C THR A 245 -7.96 -13.83 9.41
N VAL A 246 -7.49 -15.03 9.72
CA VAL A 246 -7.27 -15.47 11.10
C VAL A 246 -5.77 -15.63 11.33
N HIS A 247 -5.19 -14.78 12.15
CA HIS A 247 -3.79 -14.88 12.55
C HIS A 247 -3.65 -15.47 13.95
N LYS A 248 -2.50 -16.08 14.24
CA LYS A 248 -2.13 -16.44 15.61
C LYS A 248 -1.54 -15.21 16.29
N SER A 249 -2.31 -14.60 17.18
CA SER A 249 -1.83 -13.50 18.03
C SER A 249 -1.23 -14.06 19.32
N ILE A 250 -0.31 -13.30 19.89
CA ILE A 250 0.45 -13.74 21.07
C ILE A 250 0.51 -12.67 22.14
N PHE A 251 0.59 -13.13 23.39
CA PHE A 251 0.92 -12.34 24.56
C PHE A 251 2.34 -12.69 25.00
N VAL A 252 3.18 -11.67 25.15
CA VAL A 252 4.62 -11.83 25.38
C VAL A 252 5.08 -10.97 26.54
N ARG A 253 6.00 -11.51 27.33
CA ARG A 253 6.69 -10.82 28.43
C ARG A 253 7.84 -10.01 27.88
N PHE A 254 7.91 -8.74 28.25
CA PHE A 254 9.10 -7.89 28.10
C PHE A 254 9.66 -7.64 29.51
N PRO A 255 10.75 -8.32 29.92
CA PRO A 255 11.32 -8.22 31.26
C PRO A 255 11.83 -6.81 31.56
N LEU A 256 11.38 -6.21 32.67
CA LEU A 256 11.91 -4.92 33.13
C LEU A 256 13.32 -5.08 33.69
N ARG A 257 14.21 -4.13 33.37
CA ARG A 257 15.54 -4.04 33.99
C ARG A 257 15.42 -3.40 35.38
N SER A 258 16.30 -3.78 36.30
CA SER A 258 16.23 -3.38 37.72
C SER A 258 16.12 -1.87 37.89
N ARG A 259 15.07 -1.43 38.61
CA ARG A 259 14.81 -0.02 38.90
C ARG A 259 15.74 0.42 40.03
N VAL A 260 16.85 1.08 39.73
CA VAL A 260 17.45 1.98 40.72
C VAL A 260 16.59 3.25 40.71
N ALA A 261 15.51 3.27 41.47
CA ALA A 261 14.83 4.52 41.75
C ALA A 261 15.83 5.44 42.48
N PRO A 262 16.01 6.71 42.08
CA PRO A 262 16.82 7.65 42.84
C PRO A 262 16.05 8.01 44.12
N GLN A 263 16.13 7.15 45.13
CA GLN A 263 15.85 7.57 46.50
C GLN A 263 17.11 8.26 47.01
N LEU A 264 17.04 9.59 47.21
CA LEU A 264 18.04 10.30 48.00
C LEU A 264 18.14 9.62 49.38
N GLY A 265 19.24 8.90 49.64
CA GLY A 265 19.66 8.54 50.98
C GLY A 265 19.73 7.06 51.38
N ALA A 266 19.73 6.09 50.45
CA ALA A 266 19.96 4.68 50.81
C ALA A 266 21.27 4.15 50.20
N GLU A 267 22.14 3.61 51.05
CA GLU A 267 23.46 3.10 50.70
C GLU A 267 23.40 1.90 49.74
N SER A 268 24.38 1.91 48.84
CA SER A 268 24.73 0.87 47.86
C SER A 268 24.66 -0.56 48.44
N ARG A 269 23.87 -1.42 47.79
CA ARG A 269 24.05 -2.87 47.84
C ARG A 269 24.36 -3.42 46.45
N SER A 270 25.30 -4.34 46.46
CA SER A 270 25.98 -5.05 45.38
C SER A 270 25.13 -5.53 44.20
N ASP A 271 25.72 -5.33 43.02
CA ASP A 271 25.59 -6.05 41.76
C ASP A 271 24.96 -7.46 41.84
N SER A 272 23.81 -7.64 41.17
CA SER A 272 23.20 -8.89 40.62
C SER A 272 21.69 -9.12 40.85
N ALA A 273 20.91 -8.13 41.31
CA ALA A 273 19.45 -8.28 41.42
C ALA A 273 18.74 -7.88 40.11
N THR A 274 18.30 -8.86 39.32
CA THR A 274 17.20 -8.69 38.35
C THR A 274 16.05 -7.98 39.04
N ALA A 275 15.40 -7.01 38.38
CA ALA A 275 14.13 -6.46 38.88
C ALA A 275 13.21 -7.62 39.27
N ASP A 276 12.58 -7.56 40.44
CA ASP A 276 11.56 -8.52 40.90
C ASP A 276 10.70 -8.99 39.72
N ASN A 277 10.76 -10.25 39.27
CA ASN A 277 10.04 -10.84 38.10
C ASN A 277 8.88 -9.99 37.51
N GLU A 278 9.22 -8.88 36.84
CA GLU A 278 8.30 -7.81 36.46
C GLU A 278 8.37 -7.64 34.95
N TYR A 279 7.21 -7.65 34.30
CA TYR A 279 7.11 -7.69 32.85
C TYR A 279 6.10 -6.67 32.33
N LEU A 280 6.43 -6.00 31.24
CA LEU A 280 5.40 -5.42 30.38
C LEU A 280 4.70 -6.59 29.67
N LEU A 281 3.38 -6.63 29.72
CA LEU A 281 2.60 -7.61 28.95
C LEU A 281 2.26 -6.98 27.60
N VAL A 282 2.86 -7.51 26.54
CA VAL A 282 2.72 -6.98 25.19
C VAL A 282 1.93 -7.96 24.33
N TRP A 283 1.16 -7.43 23.37
CA TRP A 283 0.37 -8.23 22.44
C TRP A 283 0.67 -7.85 20.99
N THR A 284 0.64 -8.85 20.10
CA THR A 284 0.79 -8.63 18.66
C THR A 284 0.10 -9.72 17.84
N THR A 285 -0.45 -9.34 16.68
CA THR A 285 -0.92 -10.27 15.62
C THR A 285 0.16 -10.64 14.61
N THR A 286 1.33 -10.01 14.67
CA THR A 286 2.46 -10.24 13.74
C THR A 286 3.70 -10.70 14.50
N PRO A 287 3.76 -11.95 14.98
CA PRO A 287 4.87 -12.43 15.82
C PRO A 287 6.27 -12.21 15.23
N TRP A 288 6.40 -12.32 13.91
CA TRP A 288 7.68 -12.15 13.20
C TRP A 288 8.30 -10.76 13.40
N THR A 289 7.50 -9.71 13.64
CA THR A 289 8.00 -8.34 13.85
C THR A 289 8.71 -8.17 15.20
N LEU A 290 8.53 -9.09 16.16
CA LEU A 290 9.23 -9.05 17.46
C LEU A 290 10.74 -9.18 17.31
N THR A 291 11.21 -9.80 16.23
CA THR A 291 12.64 -9.86 15.88
C THR A 291 13.25 -8.47 15.66
N SER A 292 12.40 -7.46 15.40
CA SER A 292 12.76 -6.08 15.08
C SER A 292 12.25 -5.08 16.13
N ASN A 293 11.86 -5.56 17.31
CA ASN A 293 11.44 -4.68 18.39
C ASN A 293 12.61 -3.78 18.85
N VAL A 294 12.33 -2.51 19.11
CA VAL A 294 13.32 -1.53 19.62
C VAL A 294 12.81 -0.71 20.80
N ALA A 295 11.49 -0.51 20.94
CA ALA A 295 10.86 0.19 22.07
C ALA A 295 9.49 -0.42 22.42
N ALA A 296 8.89 0.03 23.52
CA ALA A 296 7.51 -0.31 23.89
C ALA A 296 6.72 0.99 24.12
N ALA A 297 5.59 1.17 23.47
CA ALA A 297 4.77 2.36 23.58
C ALA A 297 3.62 2.17 24.56
N VAL A 298 3.38 3.21 25.37
CA VAL A 298 2.21 3.36 26.25
C VAL A 298 1.49 4.66 25.95
N ASN A 299 0.24 4.77 26.39
CA ASN A 299 -0.48 6.03 26.39
C ASN A 299 -0.31 6.71 27.76
N PRO A 300 0.28 7.92 27.84
CA PRO A 300 0.52 8.61 29.11
C PRO A 300 -0.74 8.87 29.95
N ASP A 301 -1.90 8.99 29.29
CA ASP A 301 -3.17 9.37 29.93
C ASP A 301 -3.92 8.15 30.52
N LEU A 302 -3.63 6.94 30.02
CA LEU A 302 -4.27 5.70 30.47
C LEU A 302 -3.77 5.25 31.85
N GLU A 303 -4.62 4.52 32.56
CA GLU A 303 -4.24 3.79 33.76
C GLU A 303 -3.79 2.37 33.42
N TYR A 304 -2.74 1.91 34.09
CA TYR A 304 -2.14 0.60 33.95
C TYR A 304 -2.25 -0.14 35.29
N VAL A 305 -2.47 -1.46 35.24
CA VAL A 305 -2.50 -2.32 36.43
C VAL A 305 -1.11 -2.89 36.69
N LYS A 306 -0.75 -2.99 37.98
CA LYS A 306 0.30 -3.89 38.46
C LYS A 306 -0.39 -5.18 38.93
N LEU A 307 -0.35 -6.23 38.12
CA LEU A 307 -1.04 -7.48 38.38
C LEU A 307 -0.04 -8.58 38.74
N ARG A 308 -0.21 -9.22 39.90
CA ARG A 308 0.56 -10.39 40.29
C ARG A 308 -0.14 -11.69 39.89
N SER A 309 0.54 -12.50 39.11
CA SER A 309 0.13 -13.85 38.72
C SER A 309 0.31 -14.82 39.89
N LYS A 310 -0.74 -15.61 40.19
CA LYS A 310 -0.65 -16.69 41.19
C LYS A 310 0.06 -17.94 40.66
N ARG A 311 0.27 -18.04 39.34
CA ARG A 311 0.93 -19.17 38.68
C ARG A 311 2.40 -19.28 39.05
N ASP A 312 3.09 -18.14 39.03
CA ASP A 312 4.55 -18.05 39.06
C ASP A 312 5.05 -16.82 39.86
N GLY A 313 4.16 -16.10 40.55
CA GLY A 313 4.48 -14.92 41.35
C GLY A 313 4.92 -13.69 40.55
N SER A 314 4.93 -13.79 39.21
CA SER A 314 5.38 -12.74 38.32
C SER A 314 4.39 -11.58 38.27
N VAL A 315 4.90 -10.38 38.04
CA VAL A 315 4.11 -9.15 37.93
C VAL A 315 4.02 -8.71 36.49
N TYR A 316 2.84 -8.26 36.08
CA TYR A 316 2.53 -7.80 34.75
C TYR A 316 1.97 -6.38 34.78
N TYR A 317 2.43 -5.58 33.82
CA TYR A 317 1.92 -4.25 33.54
C TYR A 317 1.20 -4.22 32.20
N PHE A 318 -0.04 -3.70 32.19
CA PHE A 318 -0.85 -3.47 30.99
C PHE A 318 -2.03 -2.54 31.33
N ALA A 319 -2.74 -2.03 30.31
CA ALA A 319 -3.83 -1.08 30.52
C ALA A 319 -4.95 -1.70 31.37
N LYS A 320 -5.38 -0.98 32.40
CA LYS A 320 -6.36 -1.41 33.38
C LYS A 320 -7.67 -1.84 32.74
N ASP A 321 -8.17 -1.03 31.81
CA ASP A 321 -9.45 -1.25 31.14
C ASP A 321 -9.43 -2.52 30.27
N ASN A 322 -8.25 -2.96 29.81
CA ASN A 322 -8.09 -4.16 28.98
C ASN A 322 -8.23 -5.47 29.78
N LEU A 323 -8.14 -5.44 31.12
CA LEU A 323 -8.19 -6.64 31.95
C LEU A 323 -9.47 -7.45 31.70
N GLU A 324 -10.63 -6.80 31.74
CA GLU A 324 -11.94 -7.45 31.56
C GLU A 324 -12.65 -6.99 30.27
N TYR A 325 -11.92 -6.32 29.35
CA TYR A 325 -12.50 -5.84 28.10
C TYR A 325 -12.96 -6.99 27.19
N PRO A 326 -14.21 -6.98 26.70
CA PRO A 326 -14.75 -8.02 25.84
C PRO A 326 -14.28 -7.86 24.38
N ARG A 327 -13.03 -8.29 24.12
CA ARG A 327 -12.35 -8.17 22.82
C ARG A 327 -13.15 -8.80 21.68
N LEU A 328 -13.34 -8.04 20.59
CA LEU A 328 -14.13 -8.39 19.39
C LEU A 328 -15.56 -8.87 19.67
N ALA A 329 -16.19 -8.45 20.77
CA ALA A 329 -17.53 -8.93 21.12
C ALA A 329 -18.63 -8.47 20.16
N LYS A 330 -18.44 -7.32 19.50
CA LYS A 330 -19.35 -6.83 18.46
C LYS A 330 -19.19 -7.65 17.19
N GLU A 331 -17.95 -7.82 16.71
CA GLU A 331 -17.60 -8.58 15.51
C GLU A 331 -17.99 -10.05 15.64
N PHE A 332 -17.93 -10.62 16.85
CA PHE A 332 -18.42 -11.97 17.13
C PHE A 332 -19.93 -12.13 16.88
N LYS A 333 -20.73 -11.07 17.11
CA LYS A 333 -22.18 -11.09 16.94
C LYS A 333 -22.63 -10.63 15.55
N GLU A 334 -21.99 -9.59 15.04
CA GLU A 334 -22.44 -8.83 13.86
C GLU A 334 -21.56 -9.06 12.61
N GLY A 335 -20.40 -9.70 12.76
CA GLY A 335 -19.39 -9.77 11.70
C GLY A 335 -18.63 -8.47 11.51
N PHE A 336 -17.80 -8.40 10.46
CA PHE A 336 -16.88 -7.29 10.20
C PHE A 336 -17.45 -6.27 9.20
N GLY A 337 -18.76 -6.01 9.26
CA GLY A 337 -19.43 -4.96 8.47
C GLY A 337 -19.77 -5.31 7.02
N ARG A 338 -19.42 -6.52 6.54
CA ARG A 338 -19.89 -7.07 5.26
C ARG A 338 -20.60 -8.41 5.47
N PRO A 339 -21.64 -8.73 4.67
CA PRO A 339 -22.37 -10.00 4.81
C PRO A 339 -21.47 -11.24 4.72
N GLU A 340 -20.43 -11.19 3.89
CA GLU A 340 -19.47 -12.27 3.69
C GLU A 340 -18.38 -12.35 4.76
N TRP A 341 -18.26 -11.35 5.64
CA TRP A 341 -17.26 -11.30 6.71
C TRP A 341 -17.90 -11.61 8.07
N SER A 342 -18.50 -12.80 8.19
CA SER A 342 -18.97 -13.34 9.46
C SER A 342 -17.83 -13.90 10.30
N TRP A 343 -18.08 -14.16 11.59
CA TRP A 343 -17.09 -14.77 12.46
C TRP A 343 -16.61 -16.13 11.88
N PRO A 344 -15.29 -16.35 11.70
CA PRO A 344 -14.79 -17.56 11.06
C PRO A 344 -15.18 -18.84 11.82
N SER A 345 -15.64 -19.85 11.08
CA SER A 345 -16.02 -21.15 11.65
C SER A 345 -14.82 -21.82 12.35
N GLY A 346 -15.06 -22.39 13.53
CA GLY A 346 -14.04 -23.07 14.33
C GLY A 346 -13.12 -22.14 15.13
N VAL A 347 -13.21 -20.82 14.98
CA VAL A 347 -12.45 -19.86 15.79
C VAL A 347 -13.21 -19.59 17.09
N PRO A 348 -12.62 -19.86 18.28
CA PRO A 348 -13.28 -19.59 19.54
C PRO A 348 -13.41 -18.08 19.80
N LYS A 349 -14.41 -17.68 20.58
CA LYS A 349 -14.52 -16.32 21.09
C LYS A 349 -13.26 -15.95 21.90
N LEU A 350 -12.75 -14.74 21.67
CA LEU A 350 -11.59 -14.23 22.41
C LEU A 350 -11.90 -14.10 23.91
N LYS A 351 -10.92 -14.51 24.73
CA LYS A 351 -10.99 -14.39 26.19
C LYS A 351 -10.59 -12.98 26.63
N THR A 352 -11.08 -12.53 27.79
CA THR A 352 -10.49 -11.34 28.44
C THR A 352 -9.09 -11.69 28.97
N ILE A 353 -8.23 -10.68 29.20
CA ILE A 353 -6.92 -10.92 29.81
C ILE A 353 -7.10 -11.54 31.20
N GLY A 354 -8.09 -11.08 31.97
CA GLY A 354 -8.45 -11.63 33.27
C GLY A 354 -8.84 -13.11 33.19
N GLN A 355 -9.60 -13.54 32.17
CA GLN A 355 -9.90 -14.95 31.95
C GLN A 355 -8.64 -15.78 31.65
N ILE A 356 -7.71 -15.26 30.84
CA ILE A 356 -6.44 -15.93 30.55
C ILE A 356 -5.66 -16.17 31.86
N PHE A 357 -5.54 -15.17 32.74
CA PHE A 357 -4.85 -15.35 34.03
C PHE A 357 -5.62 -16.26 35.00
N LYS A 358 -6.96 -16.21 35.04
CA LYS A 358 -7.80 -17.08 35.88
C LYS A 358 -7.59 -18.56 35.54
N GLU A 359 -7.57 -18.90 34.25
CA GLU A 359 -7.28 -20.27 33.79
C GLU A 359 -5.85 -20.72 34.11
N GLN A 360 -4.93 -19.77 34.27
CA GLN A 360 -3.53 -20.02 34.62
C GLN A 360 -3.28 -20.05 36.14
N GLY A 361 -4.31 -20.02 36.99
CA GLY A 361 -4.18 -20.10 38.45
C GLY A 361 -4.65 -18.85 39.20
N GLY A 362 -5.08 -17.81 38.48
CA GLY A 362 -5.60 -16.57 39.06
C GLY A 362 -4.55 -15.48 39.24
N TYR A 363 -5.00 -14.35 39.74
CA TYR A 363 -4.19 -13.14 39.91
C TYR A 363 -4.66 -12.30 41.09
N GLU A 364 -3.84 -11.30 41.45
CA GLU A 364 -4.14 -10.24 42.40
C GLU A 364 -3.70 -8.90 41.80
N ILE A 365 -4.50 -7.84 41.99
CA ILE A 365 -4.14 -6.49 41.56
C ILE A 365 -3.48 -5.79 42.75
N GLU A 366 -2.21 -5.43 42.60
CA GLU A 366 -1.44 -4.81 43.70
C GLU A 366 -1.57 -3.29 43.70
N ALA A 367 -1.59 -2.69 42.50
CA ALA A 367 -1.61 -1.25 42.33
C ALA A 367 -2.11 -0.87 40.94
N THR A 368 -2.36 0.43 40.76
CA THR A 368 -2.56 1.08 39.46
C THR A 368 -1.64 2.28 39.36
N LEU A 369 -1.20 2.60 38.14
CA LEU A 369 -0.33 3.74 37.84
C LEU A 369 -0.72 4.36 36.50
N LYS A 370 -0.31 5.61 36.26
CA LYS A 370 -0.47 6.28 34.97
C LYS A 370 0.60 5.83 33.98
N GLY A 371 0.26 5.80 32.70
CA GLY A 371 1.22 5.50 31.63
C GLY A 371 2.40 6.46 31.61
N SER A 372 2.19 7.73 31.99
CA SER A 372 3.25 8.74 32.15
C SER A 372 4.32 8.34 33.16
N GLU A 373 3.97 7.55 34.18
CA GLU A 373 4.92 7.04 35.18
C GLU A 373 5.75 5.87 34.66
N MET A 374 5.32 5.23 33.56
CA MET A 374 6.03 4.13 32.91
C MET A 374 7.07 4.61 31.90
N ILE A 375 6.98 5.86 31.43
CA ILE A 375 7.89 6.41 30.42
C ILE A 375 9.33 6.37 30.92
N GLY A 376 10.22 5.85 30.06
CA GLY A 376 11.64 5.69 30.36
C GLY A 376 12.02 4.40 31.08
N TRP A 377 11.06 3.56 31.47
CA TRP A 377 11.36 2.23 32.02
C TRP A 377 12.13 1.40 31.01
N GLU A 378 13.25 0.84 31.44
CA GLU A 378 14.09 0.00 30.60
C GLU A 378 13.64 -1.46 30.66
N TYR A 379 13.74 -2.16 29.53
CA TYR A 379 13.38 -3.57 29.43
C TYR A 379 14.41 -4.33 28.57
N THR A 380 14.35 -5.66 28.62
CA THR A 380 15.13 -6.54 27.74
C THR A 380 14.24 -7.05 26.60
N GLY A 381 14.69 -6.93 25.37
CA GLY A 381 13.88 -7.31 24.21
C GLY A 381 13.83 -8.84 24.03
N PRO A 382 12.81 -9.34 23.32
CA PRO A 382 12.59 -10.79 23.17
C PRO A 382 13.63 -11.48 22.28
N PHE A 383 14.35 -10.72 21.45
CA PHE A 383 15.26 -11.22 20.41
C PHE A 383 16.61 -10.49 20.37
N ASP A 384 17.07 -9.95 21.51
CA ASP A 384 18.34 -9.20 21.64
C ASP A 384 19.58 -10.01 21.24
N ASP A 385 19.46 -11.34 21.19
CA ASP A 385 20.46 -12.30 20.72
C ASP A 385 20.66 -12.31 19.20
N LEU A 386 19.75 -11.72 18.42
CA LEU A 386 19.92 -11.61 16.98
C LEU A 386 20.99 -10.56 16.65
N PRO A 387 21.96 -10.86 15.76
CA PRO A 387 22.99 -9.89 15.35
C PRO A 387 22.42 -8.54 14.92
N ALA A 388 21.32 -8.53 14.16
CA ALA A 388 20.65 -7.31 13.70
C ALA A 388 20.23 -6.36 14.83
N GLN A 389 19.93 -6.87 16.04
CA GLN A 389 19.55 -6.05 17.19
C GLN A 389 20.74 -5.29 17.80
N SER A 390 21.95 -5.79 17.59
CA SER A 390 23.18 -5.18 18.09
C SER A 390 23.85 -4.25 17.08
N GLU A 391 23.36 -4.17 15.84
CA GLU A 391 23.99 -3.37 14.79
C GLU A 391 23.88 -1.86 15.03
N PRO A 392 25.02 -1.13 15.10
CA PRO A 392 25.02 0.32 15.25
C PRO A 392 24.38 1.01 14.04
N GLY A 393 23.41 1.89 14.29
CA GLY A 393 22.67 2.61 13.23
C GLY A 393 21.49 1.86 12.65
N GLY A 394 21.18 0.64 13.13
CA GLY A 394 20.03 -0.14 12.67
C GLY A 394 20.26 -0.86 11.34
N VAL A 395 19.17 -1.45 10.84
CA VAL A 395 19.16 -2.22 9.59
C VAL A 395 17.95 -1.73 8.77
N PRO A 396 18.13 -1.00 7.65
CA PRO A 396 19.39 -0.55 7.08
C PRO A 396 20.09 0.50 7.96
N PHE A 397 21.41 0.66 7.76
CA PHE A 397 22.21 1.63 8.50
C PHE A 397 21.74 3.08 8.26
N GLU A 398 21.46 3.79 9.34
CA GLU A 398 21.15 5.22 9.34
C GLU A 398 22.22 6.04 10.08
N ALA A 399 22.90 6.92 9.35
CA ALA A 399 24.00 7.72 9.90
C ALA A 399 23.61 8.62 11.09
N LYS A 400 22.35 9.06 11.16
CA LYS A 400 21.83 9.92 12.24
C LYS A 400 21.81 9.21 13.60
N VAL A 401 21.57 7.90 13.60
CA VAL A 401 21.44 7.06 14.80
C VAL A 401 22.59 6.06 14.94
N LYS A 402 23.72 6.29 14.27
CA LYS A 402 24.91 5.41 14.25
C LYS A 402 25.50 5.02 15.61
N HIS A 403 25.13 5.74 16.68
CA HIS A 403 25.60 5.51 18.05
C HIS A 403 24.65 4.61 18.87
N LEU A 404 23.46 4.33 18.33
CA LEU A 404 22.42 3.48 18.90
C LEU A 404 22.37 2.13 18.17
N SER A 405 21.81 1.13 18.85
CA SER A 405 21.39 -0.17 18.30
C SER A 405 20.05 -0.53 18.93
N GLY A 406 19.37 -1.57 18.45
CA GLY A 406 18.07 -1.99 18.98
C GLY A 406 18.11 -2.25 20.48
N VAL A 407 19.11 -3.03 20.93
CA VAL A 407 19.33 -3.36 22.35
C VAL A 407 19.52 -2.12 23.25
N LYS A 408 20.10 -1.04 22.70
CA LYS A 408 20.30 0.23 23.41
C LYS A 408 19.05 1.11 23.46
N CYS A 409 18.04 0.82 22.65
CA CYS A 409 16.81 1.61 22.56
C CYS A 409 15.69 1.14 23.49
N HIS A 410 15.78 -0.06 24.08
CA HIS A 410 14.69 -0.71 24.82
C HIS A 410 14.22 0.07 26.04
N LYS A 411 13.26 0.94 25.80
CA LYS A 411 12.60 1.81 26.75
C LYS A 411 11.12 1.88 26.48
N VAL A 412 10.36 2.14 27.54
CA VAL A 412 8.96 2.55 27.42
C VAL A 412 8.90 3.99 26.94
N VAL A 413 8.11 4.27 25.92
CA VAL A 413 7.98 5.57 25.27
C VAL A 413 6.52 5.98 25.16
N ASP A 414 6.28 7.28 24.93
CA ASP A 414 4.95 7.78 24.61
C ASP A 414 4.60 7.32 23.19
N GLY A 415 3.48 6.61 23.03
CA GLY A 415 3.02 6.16 21.72
C GLY A 415 2.61 7.31 20.78
N GLY A 416 2.46 8.52 21.30
CA GLY A 416 2.13 9.70 20.52
C GLY A 416 0.69 9.68 20.00
N ARG A 417 0.43 10.61 19.08
CA ARG A 417 -0.89 10.85 18.51
C ARG A 417 -0.83 10.91 16.99
N ASP A 418 -1.94 10.57 16.34
CA ASP A 418 -2.13 10.76 14.91
C ASP A 418 -2.27 12.26 14.57
N PHE A 419 -2.34 12.57 13.27
CA PHE A 419 -2.49 13.95 12.79
C PHE A 419 -3.82 14.64 13.19
N LYS A 420 -4.80 13.87 13.70
CA LYS A 420 -6.08 14.37 14.22
C LYS A 420 -6.06 14.54 15.74
N GLY A 421 -4.98 14.14 16.41
CA GLY A 421 -4.83 14.19 17.87
C GLY A 421 -5.33 12.95 18.61
N ASN A 422 -5.72 11.88 17.91
CA ASN A 422 -6.09 10.62 18.55
C ASN A 422 -4.84 9.89 19.02
N ALA A 423 -4.88 9.28 20.21
CA ALA A 423 -3.76 8.49 20.69
C ALA A 423 -3.53 7.25 19.81
N ASN A 424 -2.26 6.96 19.50
CA ASN A 424 -1.90 5.75 18.75
C ASN A 424 -2.06 4.48 19.61
N VAL A 425 -1.90 4.61 20.93
CA VAL A 425 -2.14 3.53 21.90
C VAL A 425 -3.45 3.79 22.62
N VAL A 426 -4.39 2.85 22.52
CA VAL A 426 -5.75 2.98 23.07
C VAL A 426 -6.12 1.79 23.95
N ALA A 427 -7.06 2.01 24.87
CA ALA A 427 -7.69 0.93 25.62
C ALA A 427 -8.66 0.12 24.74
N GLY A 428 -8.92 -1.13 25.13
CA GLY A 428 -9.84 -2.04 24.44
C GLY A 428 -9.22 -2.89 23.32
N GLU A 429 -7.98 -2.60 22.92
CA GLU A 429 -7.22 -3.39 21.94
C GLU A 429 -5.92 -3.91 22.55
N GLY A 430 -5.58 -5.18 22.25
CA GLY A 430 -4.41 -5.85 22.78
C GLY A 430 -4.28 -5.73 24.30
N THR A 431 -3.12 -5.26 24.77
CA THR A 431 -2.82 -5.03 26.19
C THR A 431 -2.74 -3.54 26.56
N GLY A 432 -2.93 -2.62 25.60
CA GLY A 432 -2.64 -1.20 25.79
C GLY A 432 -1.14 -0.88 25.97
N ILE A 433 -0.27 -1.84 25.62
CA ILE A 433 1.17 -1.65 25.43
C ILE A 433 1.52 -2.22 24.06
N VAL A 434 2.16 -1.42 23.21
CA VAL A 434 2.47 -1.78 21.82
C VAL A 434 3.98 -1.94 21.68
N HIS A 435 4.45 -3.09 21.16
CA HIS A 435 5.86 -3.22 20.78
C HIS A 435 6.12 -2.35 19.55
N ILE A 436 7.22 -1.60 19.53
CA ILE A 436 7.57 -0.69 18.43
C ILE A 436 8.68 -1.31 17.60
N ALA A 437 8.44 -1.45 16.29
CA ALA A 437 9.36 -1.96 15.29
C ALA A 437 9.36 -1.01 14.05
N PRO A 438 10.17 0.08 14.06
CA PRO A 438 10.15 1.14 13.03
C PRO A 438 10.48 0.71 11.61
N GLY A 439 11.00 -0.52 11.40
CA GLY A 439 11.22 -1.08 10.07
C GLY A 439 10.05 -1.93 9.55
N CYS A 440 8.98 -2.08 10.34
CA CYS A 440 7.86 -2.99 10.06
C CYS A 440 6.48 -2.32 10.06
N GLY A 441 6.36 -1.09 10.57
CA GLY A 441 5.08 -0.36 10.67
C GLY A 441 5.26 1.14 10.42
N ASP A 442 4.28 1.78 9.79
CA ASP A 442 4.29 3.20 9.42
C ASP A 442 4.19 4.11 10.65
N VAL A 443 3.27 3.82 11.57
CA VAL A 443 3.12 4.55 12.84
C VAL A 443 4.40 4.40 13.68
N ASP A 444 4.94 3.18 13.76
CA ASP A 444 6.19 2.88 14.45
C ASP A 444 7.38 3.62 13.84
N HIS A 445 7.42 3.72 12.50
CA HIS A 445 8.47 4.44 11.77
C HIS A 445 8.44 5.93 12.10
N VAL A 446 7.26 6.55 12.01
CA VAL A 446 7.08 7.97 12.34
C VAL A 446 7.46 8.25 13.79
N LEU A 447 6.97 7.42 14.73
CA LEU A 447 7.33 7.54 16.14
C LEU A 447 8.85 7.40 16.33
N GLY A 448 9.45 6.38 15.73
CA GLY A 448 10.88 6.09 15.81
C GLY A 448 11.75 7.25 15.32
N GLN A 449 11.37 7.87 14.21
CA GLN A 449 12.04 9.07 13.68
C GLN A 449 11.88 10.29 14.61
N GLN A 450 10.72 10.47 15.24
CA GLN A 450 10.47 11.58 16.18
C GLN A 450 11.30 11.47 17.45
N ILE A 451 11.44 10.26 18.00
CA ILE A 451 12.20 10.04 19.25
C ILE A 451 13.67 9.67 19.02
N GLY A 452 14.08 9.53 17.75
CA GLY A 452 15.48 9.33 17.36
C GLY A 452 16.05 7.95 17.69
N ILE A 453 15.27 6.89 17.51
CA ILE A 453 15.72 5.49 17.70
C ILE A 453 15.99 4.79 16.36
N VAL A 454 16.68 3.65 16.40
CA VAL A 454 16.99 2.87 15.19
C VAL A 454 15.78 2.15 14.61
N GLY A 455 15.76 1.98 13.29
CA GLY A 455 14.88 1.04 12.60
C GLY A 455 15.58 -0.29 12.33
N ILE A 456 14.82 -1.38 12.40
CA ILE A 456 15.26 -2.72 12.00
C ILE A 456 14.20 -3.26 11.03
N ALA A 457 14.55 -3.36 9.76
CA ALA A 457 13.75 -3.90 8.67
C ALA A 457 14.28 -5.31 8.37
N PRO A 458 13.53 -6.37 8.74
CA PRO A 458 14.10 -7.71 8.75
C PRO A 458 13.97 -8.43 7.42
N LEU A 459 13.17 -7.91 6.48
CA LEU A 459 12.79 -8.61 5.25
C LEU A 459 13.42 -7.99 4.01
N GLY A 460 13.78 -8.86 3.06
CA GLY A 460 14.14 -8.46 1.69
C GLY A 460 12.92 -8.22 0.81
N GLU A 461 13.18 -7.92 -0.46
CA GLU A 461 12.14 -7.61 -1.46
C GLU A 461 11.17 -8.79 -1.70
N ASP A 462 11.60 -10.02 -1.45
CA ASP A 462 10.82 -11.26 -1.57
C ASP A 462 9.99 -11.60 -0.33
N GLY A 463 10.08 -10.78 0.74
CA GLY A 463 9.41 -11.01 2.02
C GLY A 463 10.09 -12.07 2.90
N ASN A 464 11.30 -12.49 2.56
CA ASN A 464 12.12 -13.40 3.35
C ASN A 464 13.07 -12.63 4.27
N PHE A 465 13.39 -13.22 5.42
CA PHE A 465 14.33 -12.63 6.37
C PHE A 465 15.73 -12.49 5.78
N LEU A 466 16.35 -11.33 5.98
CA LEU A 466 17.72 -11.02 5.59
C LEU A 466 18.75 -11.75 6.46
N GLU A 467 20.02 -11.69 6.07
CA GLU A 467 21.13 -12.10 6.94
C GLU A 467 21.14 -11.28 8.24
N GLY A 468 21.68 -11.88 9.32
CA GLY A 468 21.71 -11.27 10.65
C GLY A 468 20.49 -11.56 11.53
N PHE A 469 19.53 -12.35 11.04
CA PHE A 469 18.35 -12.80 11.79
C PHE A 469 18.45 -14.28 12.23
N GLY A 470 19.66 -14.82 12.34
CA GLY A 470 19.91 -16.18 12.86
C GLY A 470 19.13 -17.24 12.07
N GLU A 471 18.42 -18.12 12.79
CA GLU A 471 17.61 -19.20 12.20
C GLU A 471 16.41 -18.71 11.38
N PHE A 472 16.05 -17.43 11.48
CA PHE A 472 15.00 -16.87 10.63
C PHE A 472 15.49 -16.58 9.20
N THR A 473 16.79 -16.38 8.99
CA THR A 473 17.40 -16.02 7.70
C THR A 473 16.86 -16.91 6.56
N GLY A 474 16.38 -16.27 5.49
CA GLY A 474 15.83 -16.94 4.31
C GLY A 474 14.41 -17.51 4.47
N LYS A 475 13.81 -17.47 5.66
CA LYS A 475 12.41 -17.89 5.87
C LYS A 475 11.45 -16.77 5.50
N ASN A 476 10.30 -17.14 4.94
CA ASN A 476 9.27 -16.18 4.61
C ASN A 476 8.50 -15.71 5.86
N SER A 477 8.31 -14.41 6.01
CA SER A 477 7.61 -13.82 7.17
C SER A 477 6.14 -14.26 7.32
N THR A 478 5.48 -14.62 6.23
CA THR A 478 4.06 -15.01 6.20
C THR A 478 3.85 -16.53 6.27
N ASP A 479 4.92 -17.32 6.21
CA ASP A 479 4.82 -18.78 6.37
C ASP A 479 4.44 -19.12 7.82
N PRO A 480 3.39 -19.94 8.04
CA PRO A 480 3.04 -20.43 9.36
C PRO A 480 4.22 -21.04 10.14
N ALA A 481 5.16 -21.72 9.47
CA ALA A 481 6.34 -22.31 10.11
C ALA A 481 7.27 -21.25 10.72
N THR A 482 7.33 -20.06 10.12
CA THR A 482 8.10 -18.93 10.66
C THR A 482 7.47 -18.40 11.94
N ALA A 483 6.14 -18.32 12.00
CA ALA A 483 5.43 -17.95 13.22
C ALA A 483 5.63 -18.99 14.34
N GLU A 484 5.58 -20.29 14.01
CA GLU A 484 5.87 -21.35 14.98
C GLU A 484 7.29 -21.25 15.53
N LEU A 485 8.28 -20.95 14.68
CA LEU A 485 9.67 -20.73 15.13
C LEU A 485 9.76 -19.57 16.13
N VAL A 486 9.04 -18.45 15.90
CA VAL A 486 8.95 -17.36 16.88
C VAL A 486 8.40 -17.88 18.21
N PHE A 487 7.34 -18.69 18.19
CA PHE A 487 6.74 -19.23 19.40
C PHE A 487 7.68 -20.17 20.15
N GLU A 488 8.41 -21.04 19.43
CA GLU A 488 9.42 -21.92 20.01
C GLU A 488 10.53 -21.13 20.71
N LYS A 489 11.08 -20.10 20.06
CA LYS A 489 12.12 -19.24 20.65
C LYS A 489 11.60 -18.50 21.89
N LEU A 490 10.39 -17.96 21.85
CA LEU A 490 9.79 -17.28 23.00
C LEU A 490 9.49 -18.24 24.16
N LYS A 491 9.04 -19.47 23.87
CA LYS A 491 8.82 -20.52 24.89
C LYS A 491 10.13 -20.93 25.56
N ALA A 492 11.19 -21.15 24.78
CA ALA A 492 12.51 -21.50 25.29
C ALA A 492 13.09 -20.43 26.24
N LYS A 493 12.74 -19.16 26.01
CA LYS A 493 13.11 -18.02 26.86
C LYS A 493 12.10 -17.73 27.99
N HIS A 494 11.05 -18.55 28.14
CA HIS A 494 9.95 -18.32 29.09
C HIS A 494 9.24 -16.96 28.94
N LEU A 495 9.20 -16.41 27.73
CA LEU A 495 8.60 -15.11 27.42
C LEU A 495 7.17 -15.23 26.87
N LEU A 496 6.77 -16.40 26.36
CA LEU A 496 5.43 -16.59 25.81
C LEU A 496 4.39 -16.83 26.92
N VAL A 497 3.34 -16.00 26.96
CA VAL A 497 2.26 -16.09 27.97
C VAL A 497 1.05 -16.84 27.44
N ASN A 498 0.59 -16.48 26.24
CA ASN A 498 -0.58 -17.09 25.61
C ASN A 498 -0.54 -16.94 24.08
N VAL A 499 -1.20 -17.86 23.37
CA VAL A 499 -1.41 -17.82 21.92
C VAL A 499 -2.89 -18.01 21.64
N GLU A 500 -3.44 -17.22 20.73
CA GLU A 500 -4.85 -17.32 20.35
C GLU A 500 -5.08 -17.00 18.87
N GLN A 501 -6.18 -17.50 18.33
CA GLN A 501 -6.63 -17.17 16.97
C GLN A 501 -7.37 -15.85 16.97
N TYR A 502 -6.87 -14.87 16.22
CA TYR A 502 -7.41 -13.52 16.13
C TYR A 502 -7.93 -13.25 14.71
N PRO A 503 -9.27 -13.17 14.53
CA PRO A 503 -9.87 -12.84 13.24
C PRO A 503 -9.90 -11.32 13.03
N HIS A 504 -9.44 -10.86 11.87
CA HIS A 504 -9.47 -9.45 11.49
C HIS A 504 -9.43 -9.24 9.98
N ILE A 505 -9.74 -8.02 9.53
CA ILE A 505 -9.59 -7.64 8.12
C ILE A 505 -8.13 -7.26 7.87
N TYR A 506 -7.43 -8.08 7.09
CA TYR A 506 -6.02 -7.88 6.79
C TYR A 506 -5.83 -7.60 5.29
N PRO A 507 -4.90 -6.71 4.91
CA PRO A 507 -4.59 -6.48 3.51
C PRO A 507 -3.79 -7.65 2.94
N HIS A 508 -4.23 -8.17 1.79
CA HIS A 508 -3.48 -9.13 1.00
C HIS A 508 -3.04 -8.51 -0.31
N CYS A 509 -2.05 -9.14 -0.94
CA CYS A 509 -1.77 -8.92 -2.35
C CYS A 509 -3.06 -9.16 -3.15
N TRP A 510 -3.48 -8.18 -3.95
CA TRP A 510 -4.65 -8.31 -4.82
C TRP A 510 -4.38 -9.21 -6.04
N ARG A 511 -3.09 -9.46 -6.36
CA ARG A 511 -2.62 -10.50 -7.29
C ARG A 511 -2.56 -11.87 -6.61
#